data_AF-A0A929HTX9-F1
#
_entry.id   AF-A0A929HTX9-F1
#
_cell.length_a   1.000
_cell.length_b   1.000
_cell.length_c   1.000
_cell.angle_alpha   90.00
_cell.angle_beta   90.00
_cell.angle_gamma   90.00
#
_symmetry.space_group_name_H-M   'P 1'
#
loop_
_entity.id
_entity.type
_entity.pdbx_description
1 polymer ?
#
loop_
_entity_poly.entity_id
_entity_poly.type
_entity_poly.pdbx_seq_one_letter_code
_entity_poly.pdbx_strand_id
1 'polypeptide(L)'
;VNFIEADLKTFPLSVECYDLIINFNYLERALAPKMVSALKPGGGLLFETFTVDQRQFGPPGNDAYLLRKGELKEIFKDLEALSFWEGVVTEREKKKAVARLLAIKRVKG
;
A
#
# COMPACT_ATOMS: atom_id res chain seq x y z
N VAL A 1 12.55 2.40 -17.98
CA VAL A 1 11.24 2.43 -17.29
C VAL A 1 10.16 2.43 -18.35
N ASN A 2 9.12 1.60 -18.21
CA ASN A 2 7.96 1.61 -19.10
C ASN A 2 6.81 2.33 -18.39
N PHE A 3 6.36 3.46 -18.93
CA PHE A 3 5.24 4.21 -18.37
C PHE A 3 3.98 3.85 -19.14
N ILE A 4 2.90 3.58 -18.41
CA ILE A 4 1.62 3.20 -18.98
C ILE A 4 0.59 4.21 -18.48
N GLU A 5 -0.13 4.85 -19.40
CA GLU A 5 -1.31 5.63 -19.08
C GLU A 5 -2.50 4.69 -18.92
N ALA A 6 -3.01 4.55 -17.70
CA ALA A 6 -4.14 3.69 -17.39
C ALA A 6 -4.86 4.13 -16.11
N ASP A 7 -6.16 3.81 -16.01
CA ASP A 7 -6.86 3.81 -14.73
C ASP A 7 -6.59 2.49 -14.01
N LEU A 8 -5.91 2.56 -12.86
CA LEU A 8 -5.59 1.38 -12.05
C LEU A 8 -6.83 0.59 -11.64
N LYS A 9 -8.01 1.21 -11.51
CA LYS A 9 -9.25 0.51 -11.15
C LYS A 9 -9.60 -0.59 -12.15
N THR A 10 -9.38 -0.30 -13.44
CA THR A 10 -9.67 -1.20 -14.57
C THR A 10 -8.43 -1.86 -15.16
N PHE A 11 -7.23 -1.36 -14.86
CA PHE A 11 -5.99 -1.89 -15.40
C PHE A 11 -5.76 -3.34 -14.93
N PRO A 12 -5.48 -4.29 -15.84
CA PRO A 12 -5.21 -5.66 -15.47
C PRO A 12 -3.81 -5.80 -14.87
N LEU A 13 -3.72 -6.35 -13.67
CA LEU A 13 -2.46 -6.81 -13.10
C LEU A 13 -2.33 -8.31 -13.35
N SER A 14 -1.36 -8.68 -14.19
CA SER A 14 -1.11 -10.08 -14.51
C SER A 14 -0.68 -10.85 -13.26
N VAL A 15 -1.28 -12.02 -13.06
CA VAL A 15 -1.03 -12.92 -11.92
C VAL A 15 0.43 -13.37 -11.92
N GLU A 16 1.07 -13.36 -10.75
CA GLU A 16 2.43 -13.86 -10.53
C GLU A 16 3.47 -13.35 -11.54
N CYS A 17 3.34 -12.08 -11.95
CA CYS A 17 4.25 -11.45 -12.91
C CYS A 17 5.27 -10.51 -12.26
N TYR A 18 5.03 -10.07 -11.03
CA TYR A 18 5.84 -9.02 -10.40
C TYR A 18 6.64 -9.57 -9.23
N ASP A 19 7.95 -9.26 -9.21
CA ASP A 19 8.83 -9.56 -8.08
C ASP A 19 8.67 -8.53 -6.95
N LEU A 20 8.23 -7.32 -7.27
CA LEU A 20 8.02 -6.23 -6.31
C LEU A 20 6.90 -5.30 -6.77
N ILE A 21 5.99 -4.95 -5.86
CA ILE A 21 5.00 -3.88 -6.03
C ILE A 21 5.29 -2.79 -5.01
N ILE A 22 5.29 -1.54 -5.48
CA ILE A 22 5.53 -0.35 -4.68
C ILE A 22 4.35 0.60 -4.84
N ASN A 23 3.73 1.00 -3.73
CA ASN A 23 2.61 1.93 -3.72
C ASN A 23 2.83 3.01 -2.65
N PHE A 24 2.90 4.27 -3.07
CA PHE A 24 3.03 5.43 -2.17
C PHE A 24 1.91 6.44 -2.40
N ASN A 25 1.35 6.99 -1.32
CA ASN A 25 0.35 8.07 -1.34
C ASN A 25 -0.89 7.79 -2.20
N TYR A 26 -1.23 6.51 -2.40
CA TYR A 26 -2.38 6.07 -3.15
C TYR A 26 -3.13 4.99 -2.38
N LEU A 27 -4.45 5.05 -2.36
CA LEU A 27 -5.30 4.07 -1.69
C LEU A 27 -6.52 3.77 -2.56
N GLU A 28 -6.55 2.54 -3.08
CA GLU A 28 -7.74 1.92 -3.65
C GLU A 28 -7.84 0.51 -3.07
N ARG A 29 -8.77 0.32 -2.14
CA ARG A 29 -8.89 -0.93 -1.37
C ARG A 29 -9.20 -2.12 -2.28
N ALA A 30 -9.93 -1.90 -3.37
CA ALA A 30 -10.25 -2.94 -4.35
C ALA A 30 -9.02 -3.47 -5.11
N LEU A 31 -7.89 -2.75 -5.11
CA LEU A 31 -6.65 -3.22 -5.74
C LEU A 31 -5.86 -4.19 -4.88
N ALA A 32 -6.06 -4.20 -3.56
CA ALA A 32 -5.29 -5.04 -2.65
C ALA A 32 -5.24 -6.52 -3.06
N PRO A 33 -6.38 -7.22 -3.30
CA PRO A 33 -6.33 -8.61 -3.74
C PRO A 33 -5.66 -8.78 -5.11
N LYS A 34 -5.80 -7.81 -6.02
CA LYS A 34 -5.14 -7.83 -7.33
C LYS A 34 -3.62 -7.73 -7.19
N MET A 35 -3.13 -6.84 -6.33
CA MET A 35 -1.69 -6.70 -6.05
C MET A 35 -1.12 -7.97 -5.42
N VAL A 36 -1.81 -8.57 -4.44
CA VAL A 36 -1.39 -9.86 -3.84
C VAL A 36 -1.33 -10.98 -4.88
N SER A 37 -2.31 -11.06 -5.78
CA SER A 37 -2.32 -12.05 -6.86
C SER A 37 -1.21 -11.81 -7.88
N ALA A 38 -0.88 -10.55 -8.17
CA ALA A 38 0.11 -10.17 -9.17
C ALA A 38 1.55 -10.43 -8.73
N LEU A 39 1.81 -10.48 -7.41
CA LEU A 39 3.11 -10.87 -6.87
C LEU A 39 3.41 -12.34 -7.15
N LYS A 40 4.64 -12.62 -7.61
CA LYS A 40 5.19 -13.98 -7.65
C LYS A 40 5.30 -14.56 -6.23
N PRO A 41 5.35 -15.89 -6.07
CA PRO A 41 5.83 -16.50 -4.83
C PRO A 41 7.21 -15.93 -4.47
N GLY A 42 7.37 -15.46 -3.23
CA GLY A 42 8.59 -14.76 -2.76
C GLY A 42 8.64 -13.27 -3.12
N GLY A 43 7.68 -12.75 -3.89
CA GLY A 43 7.61 -11.33 -4.28
C GLY A 43 7.22 -10.41 -3.12
N GLY A 44 7.68 -9.15 -3.18
CA GLY A 44 7.52 -8.16 -2.11
C GLY A 44 6.46 -7.09 -2.37
N LEU A 45 5.92 -6.53 -1.29
CA LEU A 45 5.08 -5.34 -1.28
C LEU A 45 5.72 -4.27 -0.39
N LEU A 46 5.89 -3.07 -0.92
CA LEU A 46 6.18 -1.86 -0.15
C LEU A 46 5.02 -0.88 -0.30
N PHE A 47 4.30 -0.62 0.80
CA PHE A 47 3.10 0.22 0.80
C PHE A 47 3.22 1.32 1.86
N GLU A 48 2.99 2.56 1.46
CA GLU A 48 2.80 3.68 2.39
C GLU A 48 1.66 4.58 1.91
N THR A 49 0.74 4.93 2.81
CA THR A 49 -0.26 5.96 2.54
C THR A 49 -0.75 6.59 3.84
N PHE A 50 -1.59 7.63 3.70
CA PHE A 50 -2.07 8.43 4.81
C PHE A 50 -3.06 7.70 5.71
N THR A 51 -3.01 8.00 7.00
CA THR A 51 -4.01 7.58 7.99
C THR A 51 -5.00 8.71 8.27
N VAL A 52 -6.12 8.39 8.91
CA VAL A 52 -7.13 9.39 9.33
C VAL A 52 -6.55 10.59 10.11
N ASP A 53 -5.42 10.40 10.80
CA ASP A 53 -4.74 11.45 11.55
C ASP A 53 -4.14 12.55 10.66
N GLN A 54 -3.95 12.27 9.36
CA GLN A 54 -3.38 13.21 8.39
C GLN A 54 -4.18 14.52 8.29
N ARG A 55 -5.48 14.46 8.61
CA ARG A 55 -6.39 15.62 8.66
C ARG A 55 -5.87 16.78 9.50
N GLN A 56 -5.06 16.49 10.52
CA GLN A 56 -4.47 17.49 11.40
C GLN A 56 -3.35 18.29 10.72
N PHE A 57 -2.77 17.77 9.64
CA PHE A 57 -1.57 18.33 8.99
C PHE A 57 -1.81 18.79 7.55
N GLY A 58 -2.97 18.45 6.96
CA GLY A 58 -3.35 18.88 5.62
C GLY A 58 -4.14 17.82 4.85
N PRO A 59 -4.23 17.93 3.51
CA PRO A 59 -4.88 16.93 2.69
C PRO A 59 -4.15 15.57 2.73
N PRO A 60 -4.83 14.46 2.38
CA PRO A 60 -6.23 14.38 1.96
C PRO A 60 -7.24 14.41 3.13
N GLY A 61 -8.40 15.05 2.93
CA GLY A 61 -9.44 15.17 3.96
C GLY A 61 -10.54 14.10 3.92
N ASN A 62 -10.70 13.41 2.79
CA ASN A 62 -11.77 12.43 2.55
C ASN A 62 -11.36 11.03 3.07
N ASP A 63 -12.19 10.42 3.92
CA ASP A 63 -11.97 9.09 4.53
C ASP A 63 -11.77 7.98 3.50
N ALA A 64 -12.32 8.13 2.29
CA ALA A 64 -12.10 7.16 1.22
C ALA A 64 -10.61 6.97 0.91
N TYR A 65 -9.79 8.00 1.12
CA TYR A 65 -8.35 8.00 0.86
C TYR A 65 -7.48 7.89 2.11
N LEU A 66 -8.09 7.66 3.27
CA LEU A 66 -7.40 7.58 4.55
C LEU A 66 -7.57 6.18 5.15
N LEU A 67 -6.48 5.65 5.69
CA LEU A 67 -6.50 4.40 6.44
C LEU A 67 -7.01 4.64 7.87
N ARG A 68 -7.91 3.78 8.32
CA ARG A 68 -8.17 3.60 9.76
C ARG A 68 -6.97 2.92 10.42
N LYS A 69 -6.88 3.05 11.74
CA LYS A 69 -5.81 2.43 12.53
C LYS A 69 -5.70 0.93 12.28
N GLY A 70 -4.51 0.47 11.93
CA GLY A 70 -4.23 -0.94 11.62
C GLY A 70 -4.82 -1.45 10.30
N GLU A 71 -5.57 -0.64 9.54
CA GLU A 71 -6.28 -1.07 8.34
C GLU A 71 -5.30 -1.59 7.26
N LEU A 72 -4.12 -0.98 7.11
CA LEU A 72 -3.13 -1.42 6.12
C LEU A 72 -2.67 -2.86 6.36
N LYS A 73 -2.44 -3.22 7.62
CA LYS A 73 -2.02 -4.57 8.00
C LYS A 73 -3.13 -5.58 7.72
N GLU A 74 -4.38 -5.20 7.98
CA GLU A 74 -5.55 -6.06 7.71
C GLU A 74 -5.80 -6.26 6.21
N ILE A 75 -5.66 -5.20 5.41
CA ILE A 75 -5.81 -5.25 3.94
C ILE A 75 -4.86 -6.28 3.32
N PHE A 76 -3.64 -6.40 3.84
CA PHE A 76 -2.59 -7.28 3.32
C PHE A 76 -2.27 -8.45 4.25
N LYS A 77 -3.24 -8.91 5.04
CA LYS A 77 -3.06 -10.04 5.99
C LYS A 77 -2.65 -11.36 5.36
N ASP A 78 -2.89 -11.53 4.05
CA ASP A 78 -2.50 -12.71 3.29
C ASP A 78 -1.00 -12.71 2.91
N LEU A 79 -0.31 -11.58 3.12
CA LEU A 79 1.13 -11.48 3.01
C LEU A 79 1.79 -11.62 4.38
N GLU A 80 3.02 -12.10 4.40
CA GLU A 80 3.83 -12.08 5.61
C GLU A 80 4.44 -10.70 5.79
N ALA A 81 4.00 -9.98 6.83
CA ALA A 81 4.56 -8.68 7.17
C ALA A 81 5.97 -8.84 7.77
N LEU A 82 6.96 -8.25 7.10
CA LEU A 82 8.34 -8.13 7.60
C LEU A 82 8.51 -6.91 8.48
N SER A 83 7.78 -5.83 8.18
CA SER A 83 7.74 -4.62 8.99
C SER A 83 6.41 -3.90 8.82
N PHE A 84 5.86 -3.39 9.92
CA PHE A 84 4.69 -2.54 9.94
C PHE A 84 4.95 -1.37 10.89
N TRP A 85 4.62 -0.16 10.43
CA TRP A 85 4.72 1.04 11.25
C TRP A 85 3.56 1.99 10.94
N GLU A 86 3.03 2.65 11.95
CA GLU A 86 1.96 3.63 11.81
C GLU A 86 2.20 4.79 12.78
N GLY A 87 2.14 6.02 12.28
CA GLY A 87 2.37 7.21 13.12
C GLY A 87 2.65 8.48 12.32
N VAL A 88 3.15 9.49 13.04
CA VAL A 88 3.48 10.80 12.46
C VAL A 88 4.96 10.90 12.13
N VAL A 89 5.27 11.29 10.90
CA VAL A 89 6.62 11.61 10.43
C VAL A 89 6.74 13.10 10.14
N THR A 90 7.95 13.65 10.27
CA THR A 90 8.28 14.99 9.77
C THR A 90 9.14 14.84 8.53
N GLU A 91 8.66 15.37 7.41
CA GLU A 91 9.36 15.33 6.12
C GLU A 91 9.35 16.74 5.50
N ARG A 92 10.53 17.26 5.13
CA ARG A 92 10.67 18.62 4.58
C ARG A 92 9.91 19.67 5.40
N GLU A 93 10.09 19.60 6.73
CA GLU A 93 9.44 20.48 7.73
C GLU A 93 7.91 20.35 7.84
N LYS A 94 7.29 19.40 7.14
CA LYS A 94 5.85 19.13 7.22
C LYS A 94 5.59 17.82 7.97
N LYS A 95 4.60 17.84 8.85
CA LYS A 95 4.11 16.61 9.50
C LYS A 95 3.19 15.84 8.56
N LYS A 96 3.30 14.51 8.59
CA LYS A 96 2.40 13.59 7.88
C LYS A 96 2.05 12.43 8.80
N ALA A 97 0.79 11.99 8.81
CA ALA A 97 0.41 10.74 9.47
C ALA A 97 0.24 9.64 8.42
N VAL A 98 1.04 8.57 8.55
CA VAL A 98 1.12 7.49 7.55
C VAL A 98 1.17 6.12 8.20
N ALA A 99 0.73 5.12 7.45
CA ALA A 99 1.01 3.71 7.72
C ALA A 99 1.95 3.16 6.65
N ARG A 100 2.87 2.29 7.06
CA ARG A 100 3.91 1.66 6.25
C ARG A 100 3.85 0.16 6.42
N LEU A 101 3.95 -0.58 5.32
CA LEU A 101 4.04 -2.02 5.32
C LEU A 101 5.13 -2.47 4.34
N LEU A 102 6.05 -3.30 4.84
CA LEU A 102 6.90 -4.17 4.04
C LEU A 102 6.44 -5.60 4.27
N ALA A 103 6.04 -6.29 3.20
CA ALA A 103 5.53 -7.65 3.29
C ALA A 103 5.99 -8.51 2.10
N ILE A 104 5.95 -9.83 2.26
CA ILE A 104 6.29 -10.81 1.22
C ILE A 104 5.16 -11.81 0.99
N LYS A 105 4.97 -12.23 -0.26
CA LYS A 105 4.09 -13.34 -0.60
C LYS A 105 4.82 -14.65 -0.32
N ARG A 106 4.31 -15.47 0.58
CA ARG A 106 4.93 -16.76 0.92
C ARG A 106 5.05 -17.66 -0.30
N VAL A 107 6.17 -18.36 -0.40
CA VAL A 107 6.30 -19.52 -1.29
C VAL A 107 5.52 -20.65 -0.65
N LYS A 108 4.50 -21.18 -1.35
CA LYS A 108 3.87 -22.43 -0.93
C LYS A 108 4.90 -23.54 -1.18
N GLY A 109 5.32 -24.22 -0.12
CA GLY A 109 6.19 -25.40 -0.20
C GLY A 109 5.48 -26.61 -0.80
#